data_AF-A0A9E3WIK3-F1
#
_entry.id   AF-A0A9E3WIK3-F1
#
_cell.length_a   1.000
_cell.length_b   1.000
_cell.length_c   1.000
_cell.angle_alpha   90.00
_cell.angle_beta   90.00
_cell.angle_gamma   90.00
#
_symmetry.space_group_name_H-M   'P 1'
#
loop_
_entity.id
_entity.type
_entity.pdbx_description
1 polymer ?
#
loop_
_entity_poly.entity_id
_entity_poly.type
_entity_poly.pdbx_seq_one_letter_code
_entity_poly.pdbx_strand_id
1 'polypeptide(L)'
;MPERARVVVLVAHPDDETLWAGGTLLMHQGWTTFVGSLCRSSDNDRAPRFFRALELLGAHGAMADLDDGPDQSPLAAEEVRATLLSLLPGGRIDLLVTHGPRGEYTRHVRHEEVSRNVLEMWASGQIVSRELWLFAYADGGGSHLPEVEQGADLLLELSEDVWKRKQGLLTETYGFAVDSWEARVAPPREAFWRLVSARDAWAWLERGRPHR
;
A
#
# COMPACT_ATOMS: atom_id res chain seq x y z
N MET A 1 -28.26 1.36 9.70
CA MET A 1 -26.95 0.69 9.64
C MET A 1 -25.90 1.78 9.84
N PRO A 2 -24.88 1.61 10.70
CA PRO A 2 -23.78 2.56 10.76
C PRO A 2 -23.11 2.66 9.38
N GLU A 3 -22.63 3.86 9.04
CA GLU A 3 -21.96 4.11 7.76
C GLU A 3 -20.68 3.26 7.67
N ARG A 4 -20.44 2.63 6.51
CA ARG A 4 -19.22 1.86 6.26
C ARG A 4 -18.03 2.80 6.17
N ALA A 5 -16.90 2.45 6.79
CA ALA A 5 -15.67 3.21 6.66
C ALA A 5 -15.19 3.20 5.20
N ARG A 6 -14.83 4.37 4.67
CA ARG A 6 -14.30 4.56 3.32
C ARG A 6 -12.78 4.54 3.38
N VAL A 7 -12.18 3.52 2.74
CA VAL A 7 -10.75 3.25 2.81
C VAL A 7 -10.16 3.44 1.43
N VAL A 8 -9.06 4.19 1.35
CA VAL A 8 -8.30 4.36 0.11
C VAL A 8 -6.90 3.80 0.34
N VAL A 9 -6.47 2.90 -0.53
CA VAL A 9 -5.11 2.34 -0.54
C VAL A 9 -4.42 2.86 -1.80
N LEU A 10 -3.30 3.57 -1.67
CA LEU A 10 -2.51 4.06 -2.80
C LEU A 10 -1.17 3.34 -2.80
N VAL A 11 -0.88 2.65 -3.90
CA VAL A 11 0.33 1.83 -4.06
C VAL A 11 1.03 2.12 -5.38
N ALA A 12 2.30 1.77 -5.44
CA ALA A 12 3.11 1.90 -6.63
C ALA A 12 2.70 0.91 -7.72
N HIS A 13 2.68 -0.39 -7.41
CA HIS A 13 2.50 -1.45 -8.41
C HIS A 13 1.27 -2.32 -8.11
N PRO A 14 0.72 -2.97 -9.15
CA PRO A 14 -0.32 -3.97 -8.96
C PRO A 14 0.23 -5.24 -8.29
N ASP A 15 -0.06 -5.45 -7.01
CA ASP A 15 0.33 -6.57 -6.11
C ASP A 15 0.67 -6.03 -4.71
N ASP A 16 1.21 -4.82 -4.63
CA ASP A 16 1.60 -4.15 -3.38
C ASP A 16 0.42 -4.08 -2.38
N GLU A 17 -0.80 -3.85 -2.85
CA GLU A 17 -1.99 -3.83 -1.98
C GLU A 17 -2.23 -5.19 -1.32
N THR A 18 -1.92 -6.28 -2.03
CA THR A 18 -2.09 -7.64 -1.57
C THR A 18 -0.89 -8.06 -0.71
N LEU A 19 0.34 -7.73 -1.11
CA LEU A 19 1.56 -8.05 -0.36
C LEU A 19 1.53 -7.45 1.05
N TRP A 20 1.21 -6.15 1.15
CA TRP A 20 1.39 -5.40 2.39
C TRP A 20 0.11 -5.25 3.22
N ALA A 21 -1.08 -5.40 2.61
CA ALA A 21 -2.35 -5.21 3.30
C ALA A 21 -3.46 -6.21 2.92
N GLY A 22 -3.18 -7.23 2.11
CA GLY A 22 -4.22 -8.15 1.62
C GLY A 22 -4.98 -8.85 2.75
N GLY A 23 -4.30 -9.24 3.82
CA GLY A 23 -4.92 -9.84 5.00
C GLY A 23 -5.86 -8.88 5.73
N THR A 24 -5.43 -7.64 5.95
CA THR A 24 -6.23 -6.57 6.55
C THR A 24 -7.48 -6.32 5.72
N LEU A 25 -7.35 -6.21 4.40
CA LEU A 25 -8.49 -6.02 3.50
C LEU A 25 -9.47 -7.21 3.57
N LEU A 26 -8.97 -8.45 3.61
CA LEU A 26 -9.77 -9.66 3.77
C LEU A 26 -10.52 -9.73 5.12
N MET A 27 -9.90 -9.22 6.19
CA MET A 27 -10.50 -9.18 7.53
C MET A 27 -11.59 -8.12 7.67
N HIS A 28 -11.55 -7.06 6.85
CA HIS A 28 -12.43 -5.90 6.96
C HIS A 28 -13.43 -5.77 5.80
N GLN A 29 -14.21 -6.81 5.54
CA GLN A 29 -15.25 -6.85 4.49
C GLN A 29 -16.41 -5.84 4.69
N GLY A 30 -16.47 -5.18 5.86
CA GLY A 30 -17.38 -4.07 6.11
C GLY A 30 -16.91 -2.72 5.57
N TRP A 31 -15.67 -2.60 5.10
CA TRP A 31 -15.14 -1.38 4.49
C TRP A 31 -15.68 -1.17 3.07
N THR A 32 -15.69 0.10 2.66
CA THR A 32 -15.79 0.46 1.24
C THR A 32 -14.39 0.83 0.78
N THR A 33 -13.70 -0.12 0.15
CA THR A 33 -12.28 0.01 -0.20
C THR A 33 -12.11 0.41 -1.66
N PHE A 34 -11.25 1.40 -1.88
CA PHE A 34 -10.72 1.77 -3.19
C PHE A 34 -9.19 1.60 -3.20
N VAL A 35 -8.64 0.97 -4.23
CA VAL A 35 -7.19 0.81 -4.43
C VAL A 35 -6.74 1.52 -5.70
N GLY A 36 -5.78 2.44 -5.58
CA GLY A 36 -5.11 3.08 -6.70
C GLY A 36 -3.69 2.56 -6.86
N SER A 37 -3.36 1.99 -8.02
CA SER A 37 -1.98 1.62 -8.38
C SER A 37 -1.41 2.65 -9.37
N LEU A 38 -0.18 3.12 -9.16
CA LEU A 38 0.40 4.21 -9.97
C LEU A 38 1.00 3.73 -11.30
N CYS A 39 1.33 2.44 -11.40
CA CYS A 39 2.03 1.89 -12.55
C CYS A 39 1.20 0.81 -13.26
N ARG A 40 1.60 0.51 -14.51
CA ARG A 40 1.21 -0.69 -15.27
C ARG A 40 -0.26 -0.80 -15.71
N SER A 41 -1.02 0.30 -15.77
CA SER A 41 -2.41 0.25 -16.27
C SER A 41 -2.55 -0.32 -17.69
N SER A 42 -1.54 -0.14 -18.55
CA SER A 42 -1.53 -0.66 -19.94
C SER A 42 -0.92 -2.06 -20.07
N ASP A 43 -0.46 -2.66 -18.95
CA ASP A 43 0.12 -3.98 -18.93
C ASP A 43 -0.97 -5.06 -19.09
N ASN A 44 -0.98 -5.72 -20.25
CA ASN A 44 -1.99 -6.73 -20.61
C ASN A 44 -1.93 -8.02 -19.76
N ASP A 45 -0.89 -8.22 -18.94
CA ASP A 45 -0.80 -9.33 -17.99
C ASP A 45 -1.07 -8.87 -16.56
N ARG A 46 -0.40 -7.81 -16.10
CA ARG A 46 -0.49 -7.34 -14.71
C ARG A 46 -1.81 -6.64 -14.40
N ALA A 47 -2.33 -5.80 -15.30
CA ALA A 47 -3.56 -5.03 -15.02
C ALA A 47 -4.80 -5.92 -14.84
N PRO A 48 -5.07 -6.93 -15.68
CA PRO A 48 -6.19 -7.85 -15.45
C PRO A 48 -6.12 -8.58 -14.11
N ARG A 49 -4.91 -8.95 -13.66
CA ARG A 49 -4.69 -9.64 -12.38
C ARG A 49 -4.97 -8.73 -11.19
N PHE A 50 -4.56 -7.47 -11.28
CA PHE A 50 -4.90 -6.45 -10.28
C PHE A 50 -6.40 -6.33 -10.07
N PHE A 51 -7.17 -6.09 -11.13
CA PHE A 51 -8.62 -5.95 -11.02
C PHE A 51 -9.28 -7.24 -10.52
N ARG A 52 -8.75 -8.41 -10.88
CA ARG A 52 -9.22 -9.69 -10.35
C ARG A 52 -8.93 -9.84 -8.86
N ALA A 53 -7.76 -9.42 -8.39
CA ALA A 53 -7.41 -9.42 -6.97
C ALA A 53 -8.35 -8.48 -6.19
N LEU A 54 -8.63 -7.28 -6.70
CA LEU A 54 -9.56 -6.35 -6.07
C LEU A 54 -10.98 -6.93 -5.93
N GLU A 55 -11.49 -7.63 -6.96
CA GLU A 55 -12.78 -8.31 -6.89
C GLU A 55 -12.82 -9.31 -5.73
N LEU A 56 -11.78 -10.13 -5.58
CA LEU A 56 -11.67 -11.13 -4.53
C LEU A 56 -11.44 -10.54 -3.12
N LEU A 57 -10.84 -9.35 -3.06
CA LEU A 57 -10.68 -8.54 -1.85
C LEU A 57 -11.98 -7.82 -1.47
N GLY A 58 -12.96 -7.71 -2.37
CA GLY A 58 -14.17 -6.91 -2.19
C GLY A 58 -13.93 -5.40 -2.32
N ALA A 59 -12.93 -5.01 -3.13
CA ALA A 59 -12.51 -3.63 -3.36
C ALA A 59 -12.81 -3.16 -4.79
N HIS A 60 -12.88 -1.85 -4.95
CA HIS A 60 -12.83 -1.18 -6.26
C HIS A 60 -11.42 -0.60 -6.48
N GLY A 61 -11.09 -0.20 -7.71
CA GLY A 61 -9.82 0.47 -7.93
C GLY A 61 -9.62 1.03 -9.32
N ALA A 62 -8.49 1.68 -9.49
CA ALA A 62 -7.99 2.21 -10.75
C ALA A 62 -6.48 2.08 -10.81
N MET A 63 -5.94 2.15 -12.03
CA MET A 63 -4.51 2.10 -12.28
C MET A 63 -4.09 3.30 -13.15
N ALA A 64 -2.89 3.81 -12.92
CA ALA A 64 -2.21 4.73 -13.82
C ALA A 64 -1.01 4.03 -14.48
N ASP A 65 -0.27 4.75 -15.33
CA ASP A 65 0.75 4.16 -16.19
C ASP A 65 2.13 4.82 -16.03
N LEU A 66 2.50 5.18 -14.80
CA LEU A 66 3.88 5.57 -14.53
C LEU A 66 4.82 4.39 -14.81
N ASP A 67 6.07 4.73 -15.13
CA ASP A 67 7.10 3.75 -15.43
C ASP A 67 7.38 2.83 -14.23
N ASP A 68 7.65 1.57 -14.56
CA ASP A 68 7.99 0.51 -13.62
C ASP A 68 9.15 -0.30 -14.21
N GLY A 69 10.17 -0.56 -13.39
CA GLY A 69 11.35 -1.33 -13.78
C GLY A 69 12.57 -1.06 -12.90
N PRO A 70 13.59 -1.94 -12.97
CA PRO A 70 14.80 -1.83 -12.16
C PRO A 70 15.65 -0.59 -12.51
N ASP A 71 15.53 -0.10 -13.75
CA ASP A 71 16.30 1.03 -14.26
C ASP A 71 15.51 2.36 -14.20
N GLN A 72 14.36 2.38 -13.51
CA GLN A 72 13.54 3.60 -13.40
C GLN A 72 14.32 4.72 -12.70
N SER A 73 14.15 5.94 -13.22
CA SER A 73 14.75 7.14 -12.63
C SER A 73 13.71 7.87 -11.79
N PRO A 74 14.13 8.63 -10.75
CA PRO A 74 13.18 9.44 -9.99
C PRO A 74 12.39 10.39 -10.88
N LEU A 75 11.07 10.45 -10.67
CA LEU A 75 10.18 11.38 -11.36
C LEU A 75 10.09 12.72 -10.64
N ALA A 76 9.61 13.73 -11.36
CA ALA A 76 9.24 14.99 -10.73
C ALA A 76 8.07 14.79 -9.76
N ALA A 77 8.15 15.42 -8.58
CA ALA A 77 7.10 15.27 -7.57
C ALA A 77 5.73 15.74 -8.09
N GLU A 78 5.69 16.75 -8.96
CA GLU A 78 4.48 17.22 -9.65
C GLU A 78 3.80 16.12 -10.47
N GLU A 79 4.58 15.28 -11.15
CA GLU A 79 4.05 14.19 -11.97
C GLU A 79 3.43 13.10 -11.08
N VAL A 80 4.15 12.67 -10.04
CA VAL A 80 3.63 11.69 -9.07
C VAL A 80 2.38 12.22 -8.36
N ARG A 81 2.36 13.50 -7.95
CA ARG A 81 1.19 14.14 -7.35
C ARG A 81 0.00 14.20 -8.30
N ALA A 82 0.21 14.59 -9.55
CA ALA A 82 -0.86 14.64 -10.55
C ALA A 82 -1.48 13.26 -10.76
N THR A 83 -0.64 12.22 -10.84
CA THR A 83 -1.09 10.83 -10.96
C THR A 83 -1.89 10.39 -9.73
N LEU A 84 -1.39 10.65 -8.52
CA LEU A 84 -2.11 10.36 -7.27
C LEU A 84 -3.49 11.02 -7.24
N LEU A 85 -3.57 12.32 -7.59
CA LEU A 85 -4.83 13.06 -7.64
C LEU A 85 -5.80 12.46 -8.67
N SER A 86 -5.30 11.98 -9.80
CA SER A 86 -6.14 11.36 -10.84
C SER A 86 -6.77 10.04 -10.42
N LEU A 87 -6.13 9.32 -9.47
CA LEU A 87 -6.60 8.05 -8.95
C LEU A 87 -7.55 8.18 -7.76
N LEU A 88 -7.52 9.31 -7.04
CA LEU A 88 -8.31 9.47 -5.83
C LEU A 88 -9.82 9.42 -6.11
N PRO A 89 -10.58 8.59 -5.38
CA PRO A 89 -12.02 8.61 -5.49
C PRO A 89 -12.58 9.88 -4.86
N GLY A 90 -13.63 10.44 -5.45
CA GLY A 90 -14.34 11.58 -4.86
C GLY A 90 -15.02 11.22 -3.53
N GLY A 91 -15.08 12.18 -2.61
CA GLY A 91 -15.82 12.09 -1.35
C GLY A 91 -14.94 11.93 -0.11
N ARG A 92 -15.57 11.54 1.02
CA ARG A 92 -14.88 11.38 2.31
C ARG A 92 -13.97 10.15 2.30
N ILE A 93 -12.78 10.30 2.86
CA ILE A 93 -11.86 9.20 3.15
C ILE A 93 -11.75 9.08 4.68
N ASP A 94 -12.13 7.93 5.23
CA ASP A 94 -12.00 7.67 6.67
C ASP A 94 -10.61 7.16 7.02
N LEU A 95 -9.98 6.42 6.10
CA LEU A 95 -8.63 5.89 6.24
C LEU A 95 -7.91 5.92 4.89
N LEU A 96 -6.70 6.48 4.89
CA LEU A 96 -5.76 6.40 3.78
C LEU A 96 -4.66 5.40 4.15
N VAL A 97 -4.26 4.54 3.24
CA VAL A 97 -3.19 3.55 3.42
C VAL A 97 -2.19 3.67 2.27
N THR A 98 -0.89 3.63 2.55
CA THR A 98 0.15 3.76 1.53
C THR A 98 1.49 3.17 2.00
N HIS A 99 2.49 3.20 1.13
CA HIS A 99 3.87 2.80 1.43
C HIS A 99 4.51 3.56 2.61
N GLY A 100 5.47 2.91 3.26
CA GLY A 100 6.38 3.54 4.23
C GLY A 100 7.41 4.45 3.55
N PRO A 101 7.98 5.46 4.25
CA PRO A 101 8.88 6.44 3.62
C PRO A 101 10.22 5.88 3.11
N ARG A 102 10.55 4.64 3.47
CA ARG A 102 11.75 3.92 3.01
C ARG A 102 11.38 2.73 2.10
N GLY A 103 10.12 2.62 1.69
CA GLY A 103 9.54 1.40 1.13
C GLY A 103 9.48 0.27 2.15
N GLU A 104 8.96 -0.88 1.70
CA GLU A 104 8.82 -2.09 2.51
C GLU A 104 10.01 -3.04 2.36
N TYR A 105 10.75 -2.89 1.26
CA TYR A 105 11.89 -3.72 0.87
C TYR A 105 12.85 -2.96 -0.03
N THR A 106 14.01 -3.58 -0.30
CA THR A 106 15.23 -2.97 -0.86
C THR A 106 14.90 -1.85 -1.86
N ARG A 107 15.12 -0.61 -1.41
CA ARG A 107 14.69 0.68 -1.99
C ARG A 107 14.08 0.61 -3.38
N HIS A 108 12.76 0.53 -3.41
CA HIS A 108 12.01 0.74 -4.63
C HIS A 108 11.66 2.23 -4.78
N VAL A 109 12.27 2.90 -5.77
CA VAL A 109 12.12 4.36 -5.98
C VAL A 109 10.64 4.76 -6.00
N ARG A 110 9.80 4.01 -6.72
CA ARG A 110 8.37 4.29 -6.79
C ARG A 110 7.65 4.23 -5.44
N HIS A 111 8.04 3.32 -4.55
CA HIS A 111 7.45 3.20 -3.20
C HIS A 111 7.76 4.45 -2.37
N GLU A 112 9.02 4.88 -2.38
CA GLU A 112 9.47 6.08 -1.68
C GLU A 112 8.77 7.35 -2.21
N GLU A 113 8.62 7.47 -3.54
CA GLU A 113 7.92 8.59 -4.17
C GLU A 113 6.43 8.63 -3.84
N VAL A 114 5.74 7.50 -3.91
CA VAL A 114 4.32 7.39 -3.53
C VAL A 114 4.17 7.78 -2.07
N SER A 115 4.97 7.18 -1.17
CA SER A 115 4.91 7.46 0.26
C SER A 115 5.11 8.96 0.56
N ARG A 116 6.17 9.55 0.01
CA ARG A 116 6.50 10.96 0.23
C ARG A 116 5.40 11.88 -0.27
N ASN A 117 4.91 11.67 -1.48
CA ASN A 117 3.88 12.54 -2.05
C ASN A 117 2.54 12.39 -1.32
N VAL A 118 2.15 11.18 -0.93
CA VAL A 118 0.94 10.97 -0.11
C VAL A 118 1.07 11.67 1.24
N LEU A 119 2.22 11.57 1.92
CA LEU A 119 2.47 12.27 3.18
C LEU A 119 2.40 13.79 3.02
N GLU A 120 3.06 14.36 2.02
CA GLU A 120 3.04 15.80 1.73
C GLU A 120 1.63 16.29 1.39
N MET A 121 0.90 15.56 0.54
CA MET A 121 -0.47 15.90 0.15
C MET A 121 -1.46 15.79 1.32
N TRP A 122 -1.31 14.80 2.19
CA TRP A 122 -2.14 14.67 3.38
C TRP A 122 -1.82 15.74 4.42
N ALA A 123 -0.52 16.00 4.67
CA ALA A 123 -0.09 16.99 5.65
C ALA A 123 -0.43 18.44 5.26
N SER A 124 -0.50 18.73 3.95
CA SER A 124 -0.95 20.02 3.41
C SER A 124 -2.46 20.14 3.22
N GLY A 125 -3.22 19.04 3.43
CA GLY A 125 -4.68 19.02 3.28
C GLY A 125 -5.17 18.88 1.83
N GLN A 126 -4.31 18.58 0.87
CA GLN A 126 -4.72 18.22 -0.51
C GLN A 126 -5.46 16.87 -0.54
N ILE A 127 -5.09 15.93 0.33
CA ILE A 127 -5.87 14.72 0.63
C ILE A 127 -6.38 14.84 2.05
N VAL A 128 -7.70 14.73 2.23
CA VAL A 128 -8.32 14.80 3.55
C VAL A 128 -8.77 13.40 3.96
N SER A 129 -8.14 12.86 5.00
CA SER A 129 -8.62 11.65 5.69
C SER A 129 -8.48 11.79 7.20
N ARG A 130 -9.27 11.00 7.96
CA ARG A 130 -9.21 11.00 9.44
C ARG A 130 -7.92 10.36 9.96
N GLU A 131 -7.42 9.35 9.25
CA GLU A 131 -6.18 8.65 9.57
C GLU A 131 -5.39 8.31 8.30
N LEU A 132 -4.07 8.22 8.46
CA LEU A 132 -3.14 7.71 7.45
C LEU A 132 -2.35 6.55 8.05
N TRP A 133 -2.39 5.39 7.42
CA TRP A 133 -1.59 4.23 7.78
C TRP A 133 -0.48 4.03 6.74
N LEU A 134 0.75 3.82 7.22
CA LEU A 134 1.90 3.50 6.38
C LEU A 134 2.26 2.04 6.59
N PHE A 135 2.54 1.29 5.53
CA PHE A 135 3.07 -0.07 5.68
C PHE A 135 4.36 -0.04 6.53
N ALA A 136 4.48 -0.99 7.45
CA ALA A 136 5.57 -1.05 8.42
C ALA A 136 6.38 -2.34 8.26
N TYR A 137 7.22 -2.37 7.24
CA TYR A 137 8.10 -3.49 6.92
C TYR A 137 9.54 -3.01 6.75
N ALA A 138 10.49 -3.91 6.97
CA ALA A 138 11.90 -3.68 6.69
C ALA A 138 12.61 -4.99 6.33
N ASP A 139 13.63 -4.89 5.49
CA ASP A 139 14.44 -6.02 4.99
C ASP A 139 15.93 -5.90 5.40
N GLY A 140 16.23 -4.97 6.31
CA GLY A 140 17.58 -4.66 6.75
C GLY A 140 18.49 -4.13 5.64
N GLY A 141 17.93 -3.50 4.60
CA GLY A 141 18.70 -3.04 3.44
C GLY A 141 19.06 -4.19 2.49
N GLY A 142 18.14 -5.15 2.34
CA GLY A 142 18.30 -6.35 1.52
C GLY A 142 19.04 -7.51 2.20
N SER A 143 19.27 -7.43 3.52
CA SER A 143 19.98 -8.48 4.27
C SER A 143 19.11 -9.69 4.58
N HIS A 144 17.79 -9.51 4.61
CA HIS A 144 16.78 -10.57 4.80
C HIS A 144 15.55 -10.26 3.93
N LEU A 145 14.57 -11.16 3.92
CA LEU A 145 13.27 -10.83 3.34
C LEU A 145 12.55 -9.78 4.19
N PRO A 146 11.70 -8.94 3.60
CA PRO A 146 10.83 -8.02 4.34
C PRO A 146 10.10 -8.69 5.50
N GLU A 147 10.26 -8.13 6.68
CA GLU A 147 9.58 -8.55 7.90
C GLU A 147 8.81 -7.37 8.49
N VAL A 148 7.72 -7.67 9.20
CA VAL A 148 6.96 -6.65 9.93
C VAL A 148 7.82 -5.99 11.01
N GLU A 149 7.77 -4.67 11.05
CA GLU A 149 8.44 -3.87 12.08
C GLU A 149 7.77 -4.09 13.43
N GLN A 150 8.46 -4.77 14.37
CA GLN A 150 7.87 -5.14 15.67
C GLN A 150 7.44 -3.93 16.52
N GLY A 151 8.00 -2.75 16.23
CA GLY A 151 7.64 -1.52 16.91
C GLY A 151 6.43 -0.79 16.33
N ALA A 152 5.75 -1.36 15.31
CA ALA A 152 4.60 -0.78 14.61
C ALA A 152 3.47 -0.36 15.58
N ASP A 153 2.74 0.71 15.24
CA ASP A 153 1.58 1.13 16.04
C ASP A 153 0.44 0.11 15.96
N LEU A 154 0.35 -0.59 14.82
CA LEU A 154 -0.60 -1.67 14.57
C LEU A 154 0.16 -2.90 14.08
N LEU A 155 -0.12 -4.04 14.71
CA LEU A 155 0.42 -5.34 14.37
C LEU A 155 -0.73 -6.33 14.39
N LEU A 156 -1.07 -6.85 13.21
CA LEU A 156 -2.24 -7.69 12.98
C LEU A 156 -1.79 -9.12 12.68
N GLU A 157 -2.23 -10.06 13.50
CA GLU A 157 -2.06 -11.49 13.25
C GLU A 157 -3.19 -11.96 12.34
N LEU A 158 -2.83 -12.60 11.23
CA LEU A 158 -3.79 -13.18 10.29
C LEU A 158 -4.16 -14.59 10.77
N SER A 159 -5.45 -14.91 10.76
CA SER A 159 -5.86 -16.31 10.93
C SER A 159 -5.33 -17.15 9.77
N GLU A 160 -5.18 -18.46 9.99
CA GLU A 160 -4.71 -19.39 8.97
C GLU A 160 -5.55 -19.30 7.68
N ASP A 161 -6.86 -19.15 7.81
CA ASP A 161 -7.78 -19.01 6.67
C ASP A 161 -7.56 -17.69 5.90
N VAL A 162 -7.36 -16.58 6.61
CA VAL A 162 -7.09 -15.27 5.98
C VAL A 162 -5.74 -15.31 5.28
N TRP A 163 -4.72 -15.87 5.94
CA TRP A 163 -3.39 -15.98 5.36
C TRP A 163 -3.37 -16.89 4.13
N LYS A 164 -4.06 -18.04 4.16
CA LYS A 164 -4.21 -18.92 2.98
C LYS A 164 -4.90 -18.20 1.81
N ARG A 165 -5.96 -17.43 2.08
CA ARG A 165 -6.63 -16.61 1.06
C ARG A 165 -5.70 -15.55 0.48
N LYS A 166 -4.92 -14.86 1.33
CA LYS A 166 -3.89 -13.91 0.89
C LYS A 166 -2.84 -14.57 0.01
N GLN A 167 -2.35 -15.75 0.41
CA GLN A 167 -1.41 -16.54 -0.39
C GLN A 167 -1.99 -16.95 -1.75
N GLY A 168 -3.27 -17.37 -1.80
CA GLY A 168 -3.96 -17.68 -3.06
C GLY A 168 -4.13 -16.46 -3.98
N LEU A 169 -4.32 -15.25 -3.44
CA LEU A 169 -4.29 -14.03 -4.26
C LEU A 169 -2.93 -13.84 -4.93
N LEU A 170 -1.83 -14.05 -4.21
CA LEU A 170 -0.48 -13.92 -4.78
C LEU A 170 -0.19 -15.02 -5.82
N THR A 171 -0.49 -16.28 -5.50
CA THR A 171 -0.07 -17.40 -6.33
C THR A 171 -1.06 -17.75 -7.44
N GLU A 172 -2.35 -17.77 -7.15
CA GLU A 172 -3.38 -18.18 -8.10
C GLU A 172 -3.91 -17.00 -8.93
N THR A 173 -3.99 -15.81 -8.34
CA THR A 173 -4.50 -14.61 -9.02
C THR A 173 -3.39 -13.83 -9.71
N TYR A 174 -2.39 -13.38 -8.95
CA TYR A 174 -1.22 -12.72 -9.52
C TYR A 174 -0.28 -13.67 -10.27
N GLY A 175 -0.38 -14.98 -10.03
CA GLY A 175 0.37 -15.99 -10.79
C GLY A 175 1.80 -16.19 -10.32
N PHE A 176 2.17 -15.67 -9.14
CA PHE A 176 3.50 -15.88 -8.57
C PHE A 176 3.71 -17.35 -8.18
N ALA A 177 4.93 -17.86 -8.36
CA ALA A 177 5.25 -19.21 -7.91
C ALA A 177 5.15 -19.32 -6.38
N VAL A 178 4.82 -20.50 -5.85
CA VAL A 178 4.67 -20.71 -4.40
C VAL A 178 5.99 -20.48 -3.64
N ASP A 179 7.11 -20.69 -4.30
CA ASP A 179 8.47 -20.47 -3.79
C ASP A 179 9.08 -19.12 -4.23
N SER A 180 8.29 -18.27 -4.91
CA SER A 180 8.68 -16.93 -5.32
C SER A 180 8.99 -16.01 -4.15
N TRP A 181 9.62 -14.88 -4.46
CA TRP A 181 9.86 -13.82 -3.47
C TRP A 181 8.52 -13.32 -2.91
N GLU A 182 7.57 -12.99 -3.77
CA GLU A 182 6.25 -12.44 -3.44
C GLU A 182 5.47 -13.33 -2.46
N ALA A 183 5.46 -14.64 -2.71
CA ALA A 183 4.81 -15.60 -1.82
C ALA A 183 5.50 -15.68 -0.44
N ARG A 184 6.84 -15.58 -0.41
CA ARG A 184 7.63 -15.70 0.83
C ARG A 184 7.63 -14.44 1.69
N VAL A 185 7.42 -13.26 1.11
CA VAL A 185 7.40 -11.96 1.83
C VAL A 185 6.03 -11.57 2.37
N ALA A 186 5.03 -12.43 2.22
CA ALA A 186 3.70 -12.25 2.77
C ALA A 186 3.47 -13.15 4.00
N PRO A 187 4.10 -12.86 5.17
CA PRO A 187 3.92 -13.64 6.38
C PRO A 187 2.47 -13.54 6.90
N PRO A 188 2.06 -14.39 7.87
CA PRO A 188 0.74 -14.32 8.51
C PRO A 188 0.58 -13.13 9.46
N ARG A 189 1.30 -12.03 9.21
CA ARG A 189 1.31 -10.81 10.02
C ARG A 189 1.36 -9.60 9.10
N GLU A 190 0.63 -8.55 9.46
CA GLU A 190 0.67 -7.26 8.79
C GLU A 190 0.87 -6.13 9.80
N ALA A 191 1.63 -5.11 9.41
CA ALA A 191 2.01 -4.05 10.33
C ALA A 191 1.88 -2.67 9.67
N PHE A 192 1.44 -1.70 10.49
CA PHE A 192 1.22 -0.33 10.05
C PHE A 192 1.69 0.69 11.09
N TRP A 193 2.28 1.78 10.59
CA TRP A 193 2.42 3.03 11.34
C TRP A 193 1.14 3.83 11.24
N ARG A 194 0.64 4.37 12.36
CA ARG A 194 -0.64 5.08 12.39
C ARG A 194 -0.42 6.56 12.68
N LEU A 195 -0.80 7.40 11.70
CA LEU A 195 -0.74 8.85 11.79
C LEU A 195 -2.17 9.40 11.93
N VAL A 196 -2.35 10.35 12.86
CA VAL A 196 -3.67 10.96 13.16
C VAL A 196 -3.66 12.49 13.05
N SER A 197 -2.50 13.11 12.83
CA SER A 197 -2.38 14.54 12.59
C SER A 197 -1.34 14.89 11.52
N ALA A 198 -1.53 16.01 10.83
CA ALA A 198 -0.55 16.54 9.87
C ALA A 198 0.85 16.74 10.49
N ARG A 199 0.91 17.04 11.80
CA ARG A 199 2.17 17.13 12.54
C ARG A 199 2.94 15.82 12.53
N ASP A 200 2.25 14.69 12.66
CA ASP A 200 2.89 13.37 12.63
C ASP A 200 3.50 13.10 11.25
N ALA A 201 2.78 13.47 10.18
CA ALA A 201 3.27 13.34 8.80
C ALA A 201 4.50 14.21 8.52
N TRP A 202 4.49 15.48 8.96
CA TRP A 202 5.67 16.35 8.83
C TRP A 202 6.88 15.82 9.61
N ALA A 203 6.66 15.28 10.82
CA ALA A 203 7.75 14.66 11.59
C ALA A 203 8.38 13.47 10.84
N TRP A 204 7.56 12.63 10.21
CA TRP A 204 8.02 11.55 9.34
C TRP A 204 8.85 12.03 8.15
N LEU A 205 8.41 13.09 7.48
CA LEU A 205 9.10 13.67 6.31
C LEU A 205 10.45 14.30 6.70
N GLU A 206 10.52 15.00 7.83
CA GLU A 206 11.73 15.72 8.26
C GLU A 206 12.79 14.82 8.89
N ARG A 207 12.37 13.83 9.69
CA ARG A 207 13.27 13.12 10.63
C ARG A 207 13.21 11.60 10.49
N GLY A 208 12.38 11.08 9.58
CA GLY A 208 11.94 9.69 9.66
C GLY A 208 11.04 9.47 10.88
N ARG A 209 10.87 8.22 11.31
CA ARG A 209 9.99 7.86 12.43
C ARG A 209 10.28 8.75 13.66
N PRO A 210 9.32 9.54 14.18
CA PRO A 210 9.53 10.26 15.42
C PRO A 210 9.69 9.27 16.58
N HIS A 211 10.75 9.43 17.37
CA HIS A 211 10.89 8.70 18.63
C HIS A 211 9.71 9.08 19.54
N ARG A 212 8.90 8.09 19.90
CA ARG A 212 7.91 8.22 20.98
C ARG A 212 8.62 8.06 22.32
#